data_AF-A0A242NU17-F1
#
_entry.id   AF-A0A242NU17-F1
#
_cell.length_a   1.000
_cell.length_b   1.000
_cell.length_c   1.000
_cell.angle_alpha   90.00
_cell.angle_beta   90.00
_cell.angle_gamma   90.00
#
_symmetry.space_group_name_H-M   'P 1'
#
loop_
_entity.id
_entity.type
_entity.pdbx_description
1 polymer ?
#
loop_
_entity_poly.entity_id
_entity_poly.type
_entity_poly.pdbx_seq_one_letter_code
_entity_poly.pdbx_strand_id
1 'polypeptide(L)' 'MWWAVAKFVAVIVASYVIARVTAKQPKSNRPTAATEDDWNMPIPDEGTPQCVFFGDCWTADWFVLGYGNYRYSAIRK' A
#
# COMPACT_ATOMS: atom_id res chain seq x y z
N MET A 1 -46.50 13.98 -30.22
CA MET A 1 -45.99 12.95 -29.30
C MET A 1 -44.47 12.95 -29.21
N TRP A 2 -43.73 12.82 -30.32
CA TRP A 2 -42.26 12.75 -30.34
C TRP A 2 -41.53 13.97 -29.73
N TRP A 3 -42.08 15.17 -29.94
CA TRP A 3 -41.49 16.42 -29.42
C TRP A 3 -41.57 16.53 -27.89
N ALA A 4 -42.60 15.93 -27.27
CA ALA A 4 -42.72 15.86 -25.82
C ALA A 4 -41.72 14.85 -25.23
N VAL A 5 -41.53 13.72 -25.93
CA VAL A 5 -40.54 12.69 -25.55
C VAL A 5 -39.12 13.26 -25.61
N ALA A 6 -38.77 13.98 -26.68
CA ALA A 6 -37.45 14.60 -26.83
C ALA A 6 -37.13 15.60 -25.70
N LYS A 7 -38.12 16.41 -25.28
CA LYS A 7 -37.98 17.33 -24.15
C LYS A 7 -37.75 16.61 -22.83
N PHE A 8 -38.49 15.53 -22.58
CA PHE A 8 -38.32 14.74 -21.38
C PHE A 8 -36.93 14.11 -21.29
N VAL A 9 -36.45 13.53 -22.40
CA VAL A 9 -35.11 12.96 -22.46
C VAL A 9 -34.05 14.04 -22.24
N ALA A 10 -34.20 15.21 -22.86
CA ALA A 10 -33.26 16.33 -22.69
C ALA A 10 -33.18 16.80 -21.22
N VAL A 11 -34.31 16.89 -20.53
CA VAL A 11 -34.36 17.28 -19.10
C VAL A 11 -33.69 16.23 -18.20
N ILE A 12 -33.90 14.94 -18.48
CA ILE A 12 -33.27 13.85 -17.72
C ILE A 12 -31.75 13.89 -17.88
N VAL A 13 -31.27 14.05 -19.11
CA VAL A 13 -29.82 14.13 -19.40
C VAL A 13 -29.21 15.36 -18.73
N ALA A 14 -29.87 16.52 -18.81
CA ALA A 14 -29.40 17.74 -18.15
C ALA A 14 -29.32 17.57 -16.63
N SER A 15 -30.35 16.97 -16.02
CA SER A 15 -30.38 16.69 -14.58
C SER A 15 -29.25 15.73 -14.15
N TYR A 16 -29.01 14.68 -14.94
CA TYR A 16 -27.93 13.73 -14.66
C TYR A 16 -26.54 14.38 -14.70
N VAL A 17 -26.28 15.23 -15.70
CA VAL A 17 -25.02 15.96 -15.81
C VAL A 17 -24.83 16.92 -14.64
N ILE A 18 -25.87 17.69 -14.28
CA ILE A 18 -25.83 18.60 -13.13
C ILE A 18 -25.57 17.83 -11.83
N ALA A 19 -26.27 16.71 -11.61
CA ALA A 19 -26.07 15.88 -10.43
C ALA A 19 -24.65 15.30 -10.38
N ARG A 20 -24.07 14.91 -11.52
CA ARG A 20 -22.71 14.37 -11.57
C ARG A 20 -21.64 15.42 -11.27
N VAL A 21 -21.84 16.66 -11.73
CA VAL A 21 -20.90 17.77 -11.49
C VAL A 21 -21.01 18.31 -10.06
N THR A 22 -22.24 18.35 -9.51
CA THR A 22 -22.48 18.94 -8.18
C THR A 22 -22.42 17.93 -7.03
N ALA A 23 -22.58 16.63 -7.30
CA ALA A 23 -22.39 15.60 -6.30
C ALA A 23 -20.93 15.61 -5.83
N LYS A 24 -20.73 16.04 -4.59
CA LYS A 24 -19.45 15.87 -3.90
C LYS A 24 -19.15 14.37 -3.90
N GLN A 25 -18.06 13.96 -4.53
CA GLN A 25 -17.59 12.59 -4.37
C GLN A 25 -17.49 12.30 -2.87
N PRO A 26 -17.92 11.11 -2.40
CA PRO A 26 -17.75 10.73 -1.02
C PRO A 26 -16.24 10.71 -0.75
N LYS A 27 -15.72 11.82 -0.22
CA LYS A 27 -14.37 11.91 0.28
C LYS A 27 -14.33 10.92 1.42
N SER A 28 -13.58 9.84 1.24
CA SER A 28 -13.29 8.92 2.33
C SER A 28 -12.80 9.76 3.49
N ASN A 29 -13.58 9.81 4.57
CA ASN A 29 -13.22 10.55 5.78
C ASN A 29 -12.12 9.83 6.58
N ARG A 30 -11.56 8.76 6.00
CA ARG A 30 -10.41 8.07 6.57
C ARG A 30 -9.17 8.87 6.20
N PRO A 31 -8.36 9.29 7.19
CA PRO A 31 -7.04 9.82 6.90
C PRO A 31 -6.29 8.81 6.02
N THR A 32 -5.56 9.30 5.02
CA THR A 32 -4.61 8.48 4.28
C THR A 32 -3.69 7.81 5.30
N ALA A 33 -3.59 6.48 5.22
CA ALA A 33 -2.65 5.75 6.06
C ALA A 33 -1.25 6.30 5.78
N ALA A 34 -0.53 6.67 6.84
CA ALA A 34 0.85 7.10 6.70
C ALA A 34 1.66 5.98 6.07
N THR A 35 2.32 6.29 4.97
CA THR A 35 3.27 5.42 4.27
C THR A 35 4.67 5.60 4.86
N GLU A 36 5.55 4.62 4.64
CA GLU A 36 6.95 4.69 5.10
C GLU A 36 7.65 5.97 4.63
N ASP A 37 7.32 6.43 3.42
CA ASP A 37 7.83 7.66 2.81
C ASP A 37 7.40 8.97 3.51
N ASP A 38 6.39 8.92 4.39
CA ASP A 38 5.95 10.10 5.17
C ASP A 38 6.89 10.36 6.37
N TRP A 39 7.80 9.43 6.68
CA TRP A 39 8.70 9.52 7.82
C TRP A 39 10.12 9.86 7.36
N ASN A 40 10.64 11.01 7.78
CA ASN A 40 12.05 11.37 7.55
C ASN A 40 12.94 10.64 8.56
N MET A 41 13.19 9.35 8.30
CA MET A 41 14.05 8.52 9.13
C MET A 41 15.52 8.83 8.84
N PRO A 42 16.40 8.94 9.86
CA PRO A 42 17.82 9.11 9.64
C PRO A 42 18.39 7.84 9.01
N ILE A 43 18.66 7.88 7.71
CA ILE A 43 19.35 6.81 6.99
C ILE A 43 20.86 7.12 7.07
N PRO A 44 21.69 6.20 7.57
CA PRO A 44 23.13 6.36 7.48
C PRO A 44 23.58 6.27 6.02
N ASP A 45 24.37 7.23 5.54
CA ASP A 45 24.90 7.26 4.17
C ASP A 45 25.96 6.16 3.91
N GLU A 46 26.49 5.56 4.98
CA GLU A 46 27.55 4.54 4.91
C GLU A 46 27.22 3.33 5.81
N GLY A 47 27.41 2.12 5.29
CA GLY A 47 27.26 0.86 6.01
C GLY A 47 26.60 -0.25 5.19
N THR A 48 26.66 -1.49 5.68
CA THR A 48 25.86 -2.60 5.14
C THR A 48 24.44 -2.50 5.68
N PRO A 49 23.40 -2.40 4.83
CA PRO A 49 22.03 -2.31 5.31
C PRO A 49 21.66 -3.53 6.15
N GLN A 50 21.11 -3.28 7.34
CA GLN A 50 20.59 -4.31 8.24
C GLN A 50 19.07 -4.28 8.14
N CYS A 51 18.46 -5.44 7.87
CA CYS A 51 17.02 -5.57 7.93
C CYS A 51 16.56 -5.56 9.40
N VAL A 52 15.60 -4.70 9.73
CA VAL A 52 14.97 -4.63 11.06
C VAL A 52 13.48 -4.87 10.88
N PHE A 53 12.96 -5.91 11.54
CA PHE A 53 11.55 -6.26 11.51
C PHE A 53 10.86 -5.69 12.74
N PHE A 54 9.72 -5.02 12.54
CA PHE A 54 8.85 -4.57 13.63
C PHE A 54 7.58 -5.42 13.65
N GLY A 55 7.35 -6.13 14.76
CA GLY A 55 6.21 -7.04 14.91
C GLY A 55 6.43 -8.42 14.27
N ASP A 56 5.34 -9.17 14.13
CA ASP A 56 5.37 -10.51 13.55
C ASP A 56 5.41 -10.44 12.02
N CYS A 57 6.56 -10.78 11.42
CA CYS A 57 6.78 -10.78 9.98
C CYS A 57 7.25 -12.16 9.53
N TRP A 58 6.55 -12.73 8.54
CA TRP A 58 6.98 -13.94 7.86
C TRP A 58 7.99 -13.55 6.77
N THR A 59 9.23 -14.00 6.91
CA THR A 59 10.29 -13.77 5.92
C THR A 59 10.56 -15.07 5.15
N ALA A 60 10.86 -14.95 3.86
CA ALA A 60 11.06 -16.11 2.99
C ALA A 60 12.37 -16.85 3.26
N ASP A 61 13.36 -16.19 3.87
CA ASP A 61 14.71 -16.72 4.01
C ASP A 61 15.26 -16.46 5.42
N TRP A 62 15.49 -17.56 6.14
CA TRP A 62 16.27 -17.57 7.37
C TRP A 62 17.75 -17.47 6.98
N PHE A 63 18.37 -16.32 7.21
CA PHE A 63 19.79 -16.16 6.94
C PHE A 63 20.59 -17.02 7.92
N VAL A 64 21.36 -17.99 7.43
CA VAL A 64 22.30 -18.76 8.24
C VAL A 64 23.45 -17.83 8.65
N LEU A 65 23.37 -17.27 9.86
CA LEU A 65 24.38 -16.31 10.38
C LEU A 65 25.75 -16.95 10.65
N GLY A 66 25.83 -18.28 10.68
CA GLY A 66 27.07 -19.00 10.88
C GLY A 66 26.99 -20.41 10.31
N TYR A 67 27.84 -20.70 9.35
CA TYR A 67 28.02 -22.02 8.75
C TYR A 67 29.46 -22.47 8.96
N GLY A 68 29.68 -23.58 9.69
CA GLY A 68 31.03 -24.04 10.03
C GLY A 68 31.05 -25.17 11.06
N ASN A 69 32.25 -25.54 11.52
CA ASN A 69 32.55 -26.67 12.41
C ASN A 69 32.42 -28.06 11.74
N TYR A 70 32.83 -28.17 10.48
CA TYR A 70 33.12 -29.46 9.84
C TYR A 70 34.34 -30.11 10.51
N ARG A 71 34.09 -30.95 11.51
CA ARG A 71 35.15 -31.74 12.13
C ARG A 71 35.32 -33.04 11.35
N TYR A 72 36.54 -33.29 10.90
CA TYR A 72 36.96 -34.59 10.36
C TYR A 72 37.29 -35.61 11.46
N SER A 73 37.24 -35.20 12.73
CA SER A 73 37.57 -36.03 13.89
C SER A 73 36.41 -36.08 14.89
N ALA A 74 36.20 -37.25 15.50
CA ALA A 74 35.14 -37.47 16.48
C ALA A 74 35.37 -36.65 17.76
N ILE A 75 34.29 -36.11 18.33
CA ILE A 75 34.31 -35.47 19.65
C ILE A 75 34.57 -36.57 20.69
N ARG A 76 35.71 -36.51 21.36
CA ARG A 76 36.05 -37.40 22.48
C ARG A 76 35.55 -36.79 23.78
N LYS A 77 35.03 -37.65 24.65
CA LYS A 77 34.45 -37.32 25.96
C LYS A 77 35.51 -36.85 26.95
#